data_AF-A0AAV8Z152-F1
#
_entry.id   AF-A0AAV8Z152-F1
#
_cell.length_a   1.000
_cell.length_b   1.000
_cell.length_c   1.000
_cell.angle_alpha   90.00
_cell.angle_beta   90.00
_cell.angle_gamma   90.00
#
_symmetry.space_group_name_H-M   'P 1'
#
loop_
_entity.id
_entity.type
_entity.pdbx_description
1 polymer ?
#
loop_
_entity_poly.entity_id
_entity_poly.type
_entity_poly.pdbx_seq_one_letter_code
_entity_poly.pdbx_strand_id
1 'polypeptide(L)'
;MDISISCDTILSCQFTGKDDVEFKKTCYLISQDVKDGKFEVVELVKQLQNLLVNPSPTQRELGVLILTEVLTNLPVDFLSDQQLETILLFYTNKLSDHHQV
;
A
#
# COMPACT_ATOMS: atom_id res chain seq x y z
N MET A 1 10.95 9.38 -20.41
CA MET A 1 11.22 9.89 -19.05
C MET A 1 10.44 8.98 -18.13
N ASP A 2 10.98 7.78 -17.95
CA ASP A 2 10.33 6.69 -17.23
C ASP A 2 10.49 6.93 -15.74
N ILE A 3 9.51 7.61 -15.15
CA ILE A 3 9.32 7.59 -13.71
C ILE A 3 8.54 6.30 -13.44
N SER A 4 9.24 5.18 -13.51
CA SER A 4 8.91 4.02 -12.69
C SER A 4 9.29 4.43 -11.27
N ILE A 5 8.29 4.63 -10.40
CA ILE A 5 8.52 4.88 -8.98
C ILE A 5 9.25 3.64 -8.46
N SER A 6 10.59 3.73 -8.40
CA SER A 6 11.43 2.67 -7.84
C SER A 6 11.03 2.51 -6.38
N CYS A 7 11.03 1.25 -5.92
CA CYS A 7 10.77 0.83 -4.54
C CYS A 7 11.51 1.67 -3.48
N ASP A 8 12.60 2.33 -3.85
CA ASP A 8 13.36 3.24 -2.99
C ASP A 8 12.54 4.44 -2.50
N THR A 9 11.58 4.96 -3.27
CA THR A 9 10.81 6.15 -2.87
C THR A 9 9.91 5.90 -1.68
N ILE A 10 9.25 4.73 -1.61
CA ILE A 10 8.34 4.40 -0.51
C ILE A 10 9.11 4.19 0.81
N LEU A 11 10.28 3.57 0.74
CA LEU A 11 11.11 3.26 1.91
C LEU A 11 11.98 4.44 2.37
N SER A 12 12.24 5.43 1.51
CA SER A 12 13.04 6.62 1.84
C SER A 12 12.21 7.81 2.34
N CYS A 13 10.91 7.87 2.04
CA CYS A 13 10.04 8.92 2.54
C CYS A 13 9.73 8.73 4.04
N GLN A 14 10.19 9.67 4.86
CA GLN A 14 9.78 9.78 6.27
C GLN A 14 8.42 10.45 6.35
N PHE A 15 7.34 9.68 6.18
CA PHE A 15 5.99 10.23 6.30
C PHE A 15 5.70 10.62 7.75
N THR A 16 5.22 11.85 7.94
CA THR A 16 4.85 12.35 9.29
C THR A 16 3.45 11.92 9.73
N GLY A 17 2.65 11.37 8.81
CA GLY A 17 1.32 10.81 9.07
C GLY A 17 0.43 10.81 7.82
N LYS A 18 -0.81 10.33 7.96
CA LYS A 18 -1.79 10.23 6.85
C LYS A 18 -2.20 11.57 6.23
N ASP A 19 -2.02 12.67 6.96
CA ASP A 19 -2.39 14.04 6.53
C ASP A 19 -1.19 14.80 5.91
N ASP A 20 -0.06 14.12 5.77
CA ASP A 20 1.14 14.64 5.12
C ASP A 20 0.91 14.80 3.60
N VAL A 21 1.24 15.98 3.08
CA VAL A 21 1.02 16.31 1.66
C VAL A 21 1.89 15.43 0.75
N GLU A 22 3.11 15.13 1.17
CA GLU A 22 4.02 14.26 0.43
C GLU A 22 3.52 12.81 0.48
N PHE A 23 2.98 12.35 1.61
CA PHE A 23 2.31 11.05 1.71
C PHE A 23 1.17 10.92 0.70
N LYS A 24 0.23 11.87 0.70
CA LYS A 24 -0.92 11.86 -0.22
C LYS A 24 -0.47 11.90 -1.68
N LYS A 25 0.50 12.74 -2.00
CA LYS A 25 1.06 12.85 -3.36
C LYS A 25 1.71 11.54 -3.80
N THR A 26 2.52 10.91 -2.95
CA THR A 26 3.19 9.65 -3.25
C THR A 26 2.16 8.53 -3.46
N CYS A 27 1.17 8.39 -2.58
CA CYS A 27 0.11 7.39 -2.74
C CYS A 27 -0.71 7.63 -4.02
N TYR A 28 -0.98 8.89 -4.36
CA TYR A 28 -1.64 9.24 -5.62
C TYR A 28 -0.80 8.80 -6.83
N LEU A 29 0.51 9.09 -6.85
CA LEU A 29 1.38 8.67 -7.95
C LEU A 29 1.46 7.16 -8.10
N ILE A 30 1.57 6.41 -6.99
CA ILE A 30 1.51 4.94 -6.98
C ILE A 30 0.18 4.46 -7.58
N SER A 31 -0.95 5.09 -7.22
CA SER A 31 -2.25 4.74 -7.80
C SER A 31 -2.32 4.98 -9.31
N GLN A 32 -1.66 6.02 -9.83
CA GLN A 32 -1.59 6.26 -11.27
C GLN A 32 -0.76 5.17 -11.96
N ASP A 33 0.38 4.81 -11.39
CA ASP A 33 1.22 3.73 -11.94
C ASP A 33 0.47 2.39 -12.00
N VAL A 34 -0.34 2.09 -10.98
CA VAL A 34 -1.25 0.93 -10.98
C VAL A 34 -2.31 1.05 -12.10
N LYS A 35 -2.96 2.21 -12.23
CA LYS A 35 -3.99 2.45 -13.26
C LYS A 35 -3.44 2.34 -14.67
N ASP A 36 -2.22 2.83 -14.87
CA ASP A 36 -1.51 2.80 -16.15
C ASP A 36 -0.95 1.39 -16.46
N GLY A 37 -1.14 0.42 -15.55
CA GLY A 37 -0.69 -0.96 -15.71
C GLY A 37 0.82 -1.14 -15.61
N LYS A 38 1.54 -0.19 -14.99
CA LYS A 38 2.99 -0.31 -14.78
C LYS A 38 3.34 -1.45 -13.82
N PHE A 39 2.44 -1.75 -12.88
CA PHE A 39 2.47 -2.93 -12.02
C PHE A 39 1.06 -3.22 -11.46
N GLU A 40 0.83 -4.46 -11.02
CA GLU A 40 -0.44 -4.85 -10.41
C GLU A 40 -0.52 -4.53 -8.91
N VAL A 41 -1.74 -4.38 -8.39
CA VAL A 41 -1.95 -4.18 -6.94
C VAL A 41 -1.36 -5.32 -6.09
N VAL A 42 -1.33 -6.54 -6.61
CA VAL A 42 -0.69 -7.68 -5.93
C VAL A 42 0.82 -7.48 -5.78
N GLU A 43 1.47 -6.83 -6.76
CA GLU A 43 2.88 -6.48 -6.66
C GLU A 43 3.12 -5.39 -5.61
N LEU A 44 2.24 -4.40 -5.51
CA LEU A 44 2.28 -3.41 -4.42
C LEU A 44 2.20 -4.08 -3.05
N VAL A 45 1.26 -5.01 -2.85
CA VAL A 45 1.12 -5.74 -1.57
C VAL A 45 2.40 -6.50 -1.22
N LYS A 46 3.04 -7.15 -2.21
CA LYS A 46 4.34 -7.82 -2.03
C LYS A 46 5.44 -6.83 -1.64
N GLN A 47 5.49 -5.67 -2.27
CA GLN A 47 6.49 -4.63 -1.97
C GLN A 47 6.30 -4.07 -0.54
N LEU A 48 5.05 -3.87 -0.13
CA LEU A 48 4.72 -3.40 1.21
C LEU A 48 4.89 -4.49 2.28
N GLN A 49 5.12 -5.76 1.91
CA GLN A 49 5.22 -6.88 2.85
C GLN A 49 6.23 -6.60 3.98
N ASN A 50 7.39 -6.01 3.66
CA ASN A 50 8.42 -5.67 4.65
C ASN A 50 7.97 -4.64 5.70
N LEU A 51 7.09 -3.72 5.32
CA LEU A 51 6.46 -2.77 6.23
C LEU A 51 5.35 -3.47 7.02
N LEU A 52 4.53 -4.26 6.33
CA LEU A 52 3.33 -4.89 6.90
C LEU A 52 3.63 -6.03 7.88
N VAL A 53 4.78 -6.68 7.79
CA VAL A 53 5.26 -7.70 8.75
C VAL A 53 6.35 -7.16 9.68
N ASN A 54 6.62 -5.86 9.64
CA ASN A 54 7.66 -5.25 10.46
C ASN A 54 7.35 -5.44 11.96
N PRO A 55 8.34 -5.74 12.82
CA PRO A 55 8.13 -5.78 14.27
C PRO A 55 7.64 -4.46 14.86
N SER A 56 8.03 -3.32 14.27
CA SER A 56 7.62 -1.98 14.69
C SER A 56 6.15 -1.71 14.34
N PRO A 57 5.27 -1.44 15.33
CA PRO A 57 3.88 -1.09 15.07
C PRO A 57 3.71 0.10 14.13
N THR A 58 4.56 1.11 14.25
CA THR A 58 4.54 2.32 13.41
C THR A 58 4.87 2.01 11.95
N GLN A 59 5.81 1.10 11.70
CA GLN A 59 6.15 0.68 10.33
C GLN A 59 5.03 -0.16 9.71
N ARG A 60 4.35 -1.00 10.50
CA ARG A 60 3.16 -1.74 10.06
C ARG A 60 2.00 -0.82 9.73
N GLU A 61 1.70 0.12 10.64
CA GLU A 61 0.67 1.13 10.43
C GLU A 61 0.92 1.90 9.14
N LEU A 62 2.17 2.31 8.89
CA LEU A 62 2.54 2.98 7.65
C LEU A 62 2.23 2.11 6.41
N GLY A 63 2.60 0.83 6.42
CA GLY A 63 2.29 -0.08 5.31
C GLY A 63 0.78 -0.19 5.06
N VAL A 64 -0.03 -0.28 6.13
CA VAL A 64 -1.50 -0.32 6.05
C VAL A 64 -2.06 0.98 5.51
N LEU A 65 -1.54 2.13 5.96
CA LEU A 65 -1.96 3.45 5.49
C LEU A 65 -1.67 3.62 3.98
N ILE A 66 -0.48 3.25 3.52
CA ILE A 66 -0.13 3.33 2.09
C ILE A 66 -1.09 2.47 1.27
N LEU A 67 -1.29 1.21 1.66
CA LEU A 67 -2.18 0.31 0.94
C LEU A 67 -3.62 0.86 0.88
N THR A 68 -4.13 1.35 2.02
CA THR A 68 -5.48 1.92 2.11
C THR A 68 -5.64 3.16 1.24
N GLU A 69 -4.65 4.07 1.26
CA GLU A 69 -4.69 5.31 0.47
C GLU A 69 -4.61 5.02 -1.03
N VAL A 70 -3.73 4.11 -1.46
CA VAL A 70 -3.62 3.73 -2.88
C VAL A 70 -4.93 3.12 -3.36
N LEU A 71 -5.49 2.16 -2.62
CA LEU A 71 -6.76 1.52 -2.96
C LEU A 71 -7.92 2.53 -3.03
N THR A 72 -7.96 3.50 -2.12
CA THR A 72 -8.97 4.58 -2.12
C THR A 72 -8.86 5.48 -3.37
N ASN A 73 -7.66 5.62 -3.94
CA ASN A 73 -7.44 6.40 -5.15
C ASN A 73 -7.76 5.62 -6.45
N LEU A 74 -7.99 4.30 -6.38
CA LEU A 74 -8.39 3.49 -7.53
C LEU A 74 -9.92 3.57 -7.78
N PRO A 75 -10.38 3.39 -9.04
CA PRO A 75 -11.80 3.22 -9.32
C PRO A 75 -12.39 2.04 -8.55
N VAL A 76 -13.67 2.14 -8.20
CA VAL A 76 -14.38 1.14 -7.38
C VAL A 76 -14.48 -0.25 -8.03
N ASP A 77 -14.39 -0.31 -9.35
CA ASP A 77 -14.47 -1.50 -10.20
C ASP A 77 -13.11 -1.93 -10.78
N PHE A 78 -12.02 -1.31 -10.31
CA PHE A 78 -10.69 -1.55 -10.85
C PHE A 78 -10.12 -2.92 -10.46
N LEU A 79 -10.45 -3.40 -9.27
CA LEU A 79 -9.98 -4.68 -8.76
C LEU A 79 -10.89 -5.81 -9.22
N SER A 80 -10.31 -6.91 -9.68
CA SER A 80 -11.05 -8.15 -9.88
C SER A 80 -11.42 -8.79 -8.54
N ASP A 81 -12.45 -9.65 -8.54
CA ASP A 81 -12.87 -10.39 -7.34
C ASP A 81 -11.70 -11.16 -6.69
N GLN A 82 -10.82 -11.74 -7.50
CA GLN A 82 -9.66 -12.49 -7.02
C GLN A 82 -8.60 -11.59 -6.38
N GLN A 83 -8.36 -10.40 -6.94
CA GLN A 83 -7.45 -9.42 -6.35
C GLN A 83 -8.03 -8.88 -5.04
N LEU A 84 -9.33 -8.61 -5.02
CA LEU A 84 -10.05 -8.16 -3.83
C LEU A 84 -10.01 -9.22 -2.72
N GLU A 85 -10.25 -10.49 -3.04
CA GLU A 85 -10.16 -11.62 -2.10
C GLU A 85 -8.76 -11.75 -1.51
N THR A 86 -7.72 -11.61 -2.34
CA THR A 86 -6.32 -11.66 -1.90
C THR A 86 -6.01 -10.52 -0.92
N ILE A 87 -6.46 -9.30 -1.22
CA ILE A 87 -6.31 -8.13 -0.36
C ILE A 87 -7.10 -8.32 0.93
N LEU A 88 -8.34 -8.79 0.85
CA LEU A 88 -9.21 -9.02 2.01
C LEU A 88 -8.59 -10.06 2.95
N LEU A 89 -8.16 -11.21 2.42
CA LEU A 89 -7.49 -12.26 3.18
C LEU A 89 -6.24 -11.70 3.88
N PHE A 90 -5.49 -10.86 3.19
CA PHE A 90 -4.34 -10.18 3.75
C PHE A 90 -4.73 -9.28 4.95
N TYR A 91 -5.72 -8.40 4.79
CA TYR A 91 -6.22 -7.53 5.87
C TYR A 91 -6.79 -8.35 7.04
N THR A 92 -7.57 -9.41 6.79
CA THR A 92 -8.18 -10.25 7.83
C THR A 92 -7.14 -11.04 8.61
N ASN A 93 -6.13 -11.60 7.92
CA ASN A 93 -5.02 -12.28 8.59
C ASN A 93 -4.23 -11.30 9.47
N LYS A 94 -4.05 -10.05 9.01
CA LYS A 94 -3.39 -9.02 9.81
C LYS A 94 -4.23 -8.60 11.01
N LEU A 95 -5.53 -8.39 10.86
CA LEU A 95 -6.46 -8.12 11.98
C LEU A 95 -6.49 -9.26 13.01
N SER A 96 -6.29 -10.50 12.57
CA SER A 96 -6.21 -11.67 13.44
C SER A 96 -4.87 -11.74 14.20
N ASP A 97 -3.76 -11.39 13.54
CA ASP A 97 -2.44 -11.21 14.19
C ASP A 97 -2.42 -10.05 15.21
N HIS A 98 -3.38 -9.11 15.12
CA HIS A 98 -3.49 -7.97 16.02
C HIS A 98 -4.13 -8.29 17.40
N HIS A 99 -4.52 -9.54 17.68
CA HIS A 99 -4.76 -10.00 19.05
C HIS A 99 -3.41 -10.28 19.75
N GLN A 100 -2.69 -9.23 20.11
CA GLN A 100 -1.66 -9.33 21.14
C GLN A 100 -2.33 -9.28 22.51
N VAL A 101 -2.48 -10.47 23.10
CA VAL A 101 -2.49 -10.71 24.55
C VAL A 101 -1.27 -10.11 25.23
#